data_AF-A0A1G3QB74-F1
#
_entry.id   AF-A0A1G3QB74-F1
#
_cell.length_a   1.000
_cell.length_b   1.000
_cell.length_c   1.000
_cell.angle_alpha   90.00
_cell.angle_beta   90.00
_cell.angle_gamma   90.00
#
_symmetry.space_group_name_H-M   'P 1'
#
loop_
_entity.id
_entity.type
_entity.pdbx_description
1 polymer ?
#
loop_
_entity_poly.entity_id
_entity_poly.type
_entity_poly.pdbx_seq_one_letter_code
_entity_poly.pdbx_strand_id
1 'polypeptide(L)'
;MSTVERKYSRFKIYHLLSDCYYIPGEHTRGLIEQLNEAMCNLYPDLVKCIPNNIAGIDHQDLLIDFSKLFIGPYQTTSPPYGSIYLENEWKVFSDTTLDAVNRYAEEGLDLAENHIPDHVAVELEFMFYLTKKEYDALMRSDDAEASRCRVKQTQFLEDHIGEWVSKFADLVVKHAR
;
A
#
# COMPACT_ATOMS: atom_id res chain seq x y z
N MET A 1 -14.25 -18.21 8.08
CA MET A 1 -14.13 -17.38 6.86
C MET A 1 -13.61 -18.26 5.72
N SER A 2 -14.34 -18.30 4.61
CA SER A 2 -13.97 -19.06 3.40
C SER A 2 -12.72 -18.49 2.73
N THR A 3 -12.07 -19.27 1.86
CA THR A 3 -10.92 -18.80 1.08
C THR A 3 -11.25 -17.52 0.29
N VAL A 4 -12.45 -17.46 -0.30
CA VAL A 4 -12.92 -16.32 -1.10
C VAL A 4 -13.11 -15.07 -0.25
N GLU A 5 -13.74 -15.18 0.93
CA GLU A 5 -13.91 -14.06 1.86
C GLU A 5 -12.57 -13.53 2.41
N ARG A 6 -11.58 -14.42 2.62
CA ARG A 6 -10.21 -14.02 2.99
C ARG A 6 -9.55 -13.20 1.88
N LYS A 7 -9.69 -13.62 0.62
CA LYS A 7 -9.13 -12.88 -0.52
C LYS A 7 -9.82 -11.54 -0.73
N TYR A 8 -11.14 -11.50 -0.54
CA TYR A 8 -11.92 -10.26 -0.56
C TYR A 8 -11.40 -9.25 0.46
N SER A 9 -11.28 -9.68 1.72
CA SER A 9 -10.78 -8.81 2.80
C SER A 9 -9.35 -8.34 2.53
N ARG A 10 -8.49 -9.22 1.98
CA ARG A 10 -7.09 -8.91 1.71
C ARG A 10 -6.91 -7.82 0.65
N PHE A 11 -7.60 -7.90 -0.49
CA PHE A 11 -7.46 -6.86 -1.50
C PHE A 11 -8.05 -5.53 -0.99
N LYS A 12 -9.16 -5.58 -0.23
CA LYS A 12 -9.78 -4.39 0.37
C LYS A 12 -8.80 -3.69 1.32
N ILE A 13 -8.06 -4.44 2.12
CA ILE A 13 -6.99 -3.90 2.99
C ILE A 13 -5.91 -3.20 2.18
N TYR A 14 -5.38 -3.80 1.11
CA TYR A 14 -4.35 -3.16 0.29
C TYR A 14 -4.82 -1.85 -0.33
N HIS A 15 -6.04 -1.83 -0.86
CA HIS A 15 -6.63 -0.61 -1.41
C HIS A 15 -6.76 0.49 -0.35
N LEU A 16 -7.33 0.17 0.82
CA LEU A 16 -7.53 1.15 1.88
C LEU A 16 -6.21 1.63 2.50
N LEU A 17 -5.19 0.77 2.56
CA LEU A 17 -3.85 1.18 2.99
C LEU A 17 -3.19 2.09 1.95
N SER A 18 -3.36 1.84 0.64
CA SER A 18 -2.88 2.75 -0.40
C SER A 18 -3.48 4.14 -0.22
N ASP A 19 -4.80 4.20 -0.03
CA ASP A 19 -5.54 5.45 0.14
C ASP A 19 -5.06 6.28 1.35
N CYS A 20 -4.51 5.64 2.39
CA CYS A 20 -3.94 6.34 3.55
C CYS A 20 -2.67 7.15 3.21
N TYR A 21 -2.00 6.86 2.09
CA TYR A 21 -0.75 7.51 1.68
C TYR A 21 -0.92 8.52 0.54
N TYR A 22 -2.16 8.84 0.16
CA TYR A 22 -2.47 10.03 -0.64
C TYR A 22 -2.79 11.23 0.25
N ILE A 23 -2.68 12.43 -0.33
CA ILE A 23 -2.93 13.68 0.38
C ILE A 23 -4.34 13.65 1.00
N PRO A 24 -4.49 13.77 2.33
CA PRO A 24 -5.78 13.68 2.99
C PRO A 24 -6.84 14.59 2.35
N GLY A 25 -8.04 14.05 2.12
CA GLY A 25 -9.13 14.76 1.44
C GLY A 25 -10.48 14.11 1.67
N GLU A 26 -11.43 14.28 0.74
CA GLU A 26 -12.76 13.68 0.88
C GLU A 26 -12.73 12.14 0.89
N HIS A 27 -11.78 11.53 0.19
CA HIS A 27 -11.59 10.07 0.16
C HIS A 27 -11.16 9.50 1.52
N THR A 28 -10.58 10.32 2.40
CA THR A 28 -10.16 9.91 3.75
C THR A 28 -11.37 9.72 4.69
N ARG A 29 -12.55 10.23 4.32
CA ARG A 29 -13.77 10.09 5.12
C ARG A 29 -14.23 8.63 5.16
N GLY A 30 -14.35 8.07 6.36
CA GLY A 30 -14.79 6.68 6.52
C GLY A 30 -13.72 5.65 6.16
N LEU A 31 -12.50 6.09 5.80
CA LEU A 31 -11.42 5.22 5.34
C LEU A 31 -10.99 4.27 6.46
N ILE A 32 -10.78 4.82 7.65
CA ILE A 32 -10.31 4.07 8.83
C ILE A 32 -11.38 3.10 9.34
N GLU A 33 -12.65 3.48 9.30
CA GLU A 33 -13.76 2.59 9.65
C GLU A 33 -13.84 1.39 8.69
N GLN A 34 -13.69 1.63 7.38
CA GLN A 34 -13.65 0.57 6.38
C GLN A 34 -12.40 -0.32 6.52
N LEU A 35 -11.26 0.27 6.89
CA LEU A 35 -10.03 -0.47 7.13
C LEU A 35 -10.18 -1.37 8.35
N ASN A 36 -10.74 -0.86 9.45
CA ASN A 36 -11.02 -1.64 10.65
C ASN A 36 -11.95 -2.82 10.36
N GLU A 37 -13.01 -2.61 9.59
CA GLU A 37 -13.93 -3.68 9.19
C GLU A 37 -13.18 -4.78 8.42
N ALA A 38 -12.40 -4.41 7.41
CA ALA A 38 -11.64 -5.36 6.60
C ALA A 38 -10.56 -6.09 7.42
N MET A 39 -9.89 -5.38 8.32
CA MET A 39 -8.87 -5.93 9.23
C MET A 39 -9.49 -6.86 10.27
N CYS A 40 -10.68 -6.56 10.80
CA CYS A 40 -11.38 -7.43 11.75
C CYS A 40 -11.68 -8.81 11.16
N ASN A 41 -12.04 -8.84 9.88
CA ASN A 41 -12.32 -10.08 9.17
C ASN A 41 -11.06 -10.95 8.98
N LEU A 42 -9.92 -10.35 8.61
CA LEU A 42 -8.73 -11.11 8.21
C LEU A 42 -7.64 -11.22 9.30
N TYR A 43 -7.47 -10.17 10.10
CA TYR A 43 -6.42 -10.00 11.12
C TYR A 43 -6.98 -9.38 12.40
N PRO A 44 -7.91 -10.06 13.11
CA PRO A 44 -8.61 -9.49 14.27
C PRO A 44 -7.67 -9.02 15.39
N ASP A 45 -6.55 -9.72 15.58
CA ASP A 45 -5.56 -9.37 16.61
C ASP A 45 -4.83 -8.04 16.35
N LEU A 46 -4.83 -7.57 15.09
CA LEU A 46 -4.18 -6.33 14.66
C LEU A 46 -5.12 -5.12 14.67
N VAL A 47 -6.44 -5.31 14.77
CA VAL A 47 -7.41 -4.20 14.78
C VAL A 47 -7.15 -3.23 15.92
N LYS A 48 -6.71 -3.72 17.08
CA LYS A 48 -6.33 -2.88 18.24
C LYS A 48 -5.20 -1.89 17.96
N CYS A 49 -4.42 -2.09 16.89
CA CYS A 49 -3.35 -1.21 16.49
C CYS A 49 -3.82 -0.09 15.57
N ILE A 50 -5.09 -0.11 15.14
CA ILE A 50 -5.69 0.88 14.25
C ILE A 50 -6.69 1.70 15.08
N PRO A 51 -6.69 3.04 14.98
CA PRO A 51 -7.70 3.85 15.64
C PRO A 51 -9.10 3.50 15.11
N ASN A 52 -10.13 3.51 15.94
CA ASN A 52 -11.50 3.17 15.51
C ASN A 52 -12.05 4.12 14.44
N ASN A 53 -11.68 5.40 14.54
CA ASN A 53 -11.94 6.45 13.58
C ASN A 53 -10.89 7.55 13.75
N ILE A 54 -10.95 8.56 12.89
CA ILE A 54 -10.17 9.80 13.01
C ILE A 54 -11.05 10.98 13.47
N ALA A 55 -12.21 10.68 14.07
CA ALA A 55 -13.14 11.69 14.55
C ALA A 55 -12.51 12.42 15.75
N GLY A 56 -12.12 13.68 15.53
CA GLY A 56 -11.40 14.50 16.51
C GLY A 56 -9.99 14.88 16.07
N ILE A 57 -9.47 14.30 14.98
CA ILE A 57 -8.28 14.81 14.30
C ILE A 57 -8.74 15.96 13.40
N ASP A 58 -8.17 17.15 13.63
CA ASP A 58 -8.43 18.29 12.76
C ASP A 58 -7.82 18.05 11.37
N HIS A 59 -8.58 18.37 10.32
CA HIS A 59 -8.13 18.11 8.95
C HIS A 59 -6.85 18.89 8.60
N GLN A 60 -6.72 20.12 9.12
CA GLN A 60 -5.52 20.93 8.90
C GLN A 60 -4.31 20.32 9.62
N ASP A 61 -4.50 19.80 10.83
CA ASP A 61 -3.43 19.12 11.57
C ASP A 61 -2.96 17.85 10.83
N LEU A 62 -3.91 17.06 10.31
CA LEU A 62 -3.58 15.87 9.50
C LEU A 62 -2.80 16.24 8.22
N LEU A 63 -3.21 17.30 7.52
CA LEU A 63 -2.49 17.79 6.33
C LEU A 63 -1.09 18.29 6.67
N ILE A 64 -0.93 18.97 7.81
CA ILE A 64 0.37 19.46 8.28
C ILE A 64 1.29 18.27 8.59
N ASP A 65 0.79 17.24 9.28
CA ASP A 65 1.61 16.08 9.63
C ASP A 65 1.97 15.26 8.38
N PHE A 66 1.00 15.02 7.49
CA PHE A 66 1.24 14.38 6.19
C PHE A 66 2.32 15.13 5.38
N SER A 67 2.21 16.46 5.29
CA SER A 67 3.16 17.28 4.56
C SER A 67 4.57 17.22 5.16
N LYS A 68 4.70 17.15 6.49
CA LYS A 68 6.01 17.01 7.16
C LYS A 68 6.64 15.64 6.92
N LEU A 69 5.83 14.59 6.97
CA LEU A 69 6.29 13.21 6.84
C LEU A 69 6.72 12.87 5.42
N PHE A 70 5.90 13.24 4.42
CA PHE A 70 5.99 12.67 3.07
C PHE A 70 6.31 13.69 1.96
N ILE A 71 6.08 14.99 2.17
CA ILE A 71 6.27 16.01 1.12
C ILE A 71 7.51 16.87 1.40
N GLY A 72 7.49 17.63 2.49
CA GLY A 72 8.58 18.46 3.01
C GLY A 72 9.13 19.55 2.05
N PRO A 73 9.49 20.75 2.53
CA PRO A 73 10.35 21.64 1.76
C PRO A 73 11.84 21.24 1.80
N TYR A 74 12.20 20.26 2.66
CA TYR A 74 13.53 19.68 2.86
C TYR A 74 13.45 18.15 2.76
N GLN A 75 14.56 17.40 3.01
CA GLN A 75 14.53 15.94 3.11
C GLN A 75 13.41 15.49 4.06
N THR A 76 12.49 14.68 3.53
CA THR A 76 11.35 14.13 4.26
C THR A 76 11.84 13.17 5.34
N THR A 77 11.19 13.17 6.51
CA THR A 77 11.60 12.30 7.62
C THR A 77 11.28 10.83 7.35
N SER A 78 10.25 10.58 6.53
CA SER A 78 9.79 9.25 6.15
C SER A 78 9.49 9.23 4.65
N PRO A 79 10.51 9.29 3.77
CA PRO A 79 10.31 9.29 2.33
C PRO A 79 9.50 8.06 1.88
N PRO A 80 8.36 8.19 1.18
CA PRO A 80 7.49 7.04 0.87
C PRO A 80 7.92 6.26 -0.38
N TYR A 81 9.23 6.10 -0.64
CA TYR A 81 9.75 5.49 -1.88
C TYR A 81 10.65 4.30 -1.58
N GLY A 82 10.39 3.15 -2.21
CA GLY A 82 11.14 1.90 -1.98
C GLY A 82 12.63 2.00 -2.28
N SER A 83 13.01 2.68 -3.37
CA SER A 83 14.41 2.86 -3.79
C SER A 83 15.31 3.44 -2.68
N ILE A 84 14.75 4.31 -1.83
CA ILE A 84 15.48 4.97 -0.74
C ILE A 84 15.92 3.97 0.33
N TYR A 85 15.11 2.95 0.59
CA TYR A 85 15.34 1.96 1.63
C TYR A 85 16.08 0.72 1.15
N LEU A 86 15.99 0.43 -0.16
CA LEU A 86 16.57 -0.74 -0.80
C LEU A 86 17.99 -0.46 -1.31
N GLU A 87 18.20 0.73 -1.89
CA GLU A 87 19.47 1.06 -2.55
C GLU A 87 20.30 2.10 -1.79
N ASN A 88 19.83 2.59 -0.62
CA ASN A 88 20.47 3.61 0.22
C ASN A 88 20.91 4.89 -0.54
N GLU A 89 20.40 5.12 -1.75
CA GLU A 89 20.75 6.26 -2.61
C GLU A 89 19.49 6.90 -3.20
N TRP A 90 19.44 8.23 -3.18
CA TRP A 90 18.37 9.01 -3.82
C TRP A 90 18.64 9.09 -5.33
N LYS A 91 18.53 7.96 -6.02
CA LYS A 91 18.68 7.88 -7.48
C LYS A 91 17.31 7.84 -8.15
N VAL A 92 17.09 8.80 -9.03
CA VAL A 92 15.96 8.81 -9.96
C VAL A 92 16.16 7.62 -10.92
N PHE A 93 15.17 6.72 -11.00
CA PHE A 93 15.25 5.44 -11.73
C PHE A 93 16.31 4.48 -11.20
N SER A 94 16.14 4.09 -9.94
CA SER A 94 16.87 2.98 -9.34
C SER A 94 16.53 1.65 -10.05
N ASP A 95 17.36 0.62 -9.85
CA ASP A 95 17.10 -0.71 -10.42
C ASP A 95 15.76 -1.27 -9.91
N THR A 96 15.45 -1.05 -8.63
CA THR A 96 14.15 -1.36 -8.03
C THR A 96 13.00 -0.60 -8.72
N THR A 97 13.13 0.71 -8.95
CA THR A 97 12.05 1.48 -9.61
C THR A 97 11.75 0.94 -11.01
N LEU A 98 12.79 0.58 -11.78
CA LEU A 98 12.62 0.00 -13.12
C LEU A 98 12.02 -1.41 -13.07
N ASP A 99 12.39 -2.24 -12.09
CA ASP A 99 11.78 -3.54 -11.89
C ASP A 99 10.28 -3.42 -11.56
N ALA A 100 9.88 -2.46 -10.71
CA ALA A 100 8.48 -2.18 -10.42
C ALA A 100 7.69 -1.82 -11.70
N VAL A 101 8.24 -0.92 -12.53
CA VAL A 101 7.64 -0.54 -13.83
C VAL A 101 7.46 -1.75 -14.74
N ASN A 102 8.47 -2.61 -14.85
CA ASN A 102 8.39 -3.81 -15.67
C ASN A 102 7.29 -4.75 -15.20
N ARG A 103 7.16 -4.96 -13.88
CA ARG A 103 6.09 -5.81 -13.30
C ARG A 103 4.69 -5.23 -13.52
N TYR A 104 4.54 -3.91 -13.50
CA TYR A 104 3.28 -3.26 -13.84
C TYR A 104 2.93 -3.48 -15.31
N ALA A 105 3.90 -3.28 -16.20
CA ALA A 105 3.73 -3.47 -17.64
C ALA A 105 3.41 -4.93 -18.01
N GLU A 106 3.98 -5.91 -17.31
CA GLU A 106 3.63 -7.35 -17.47
C GLU A 106 2.16 -7.66 -17.18
N GLU A 107 1.52 -6.86 -16.33
CA GLU A 107 0.07 -6.94 -16.05
C GLU A 107 -0.77 -6.04 -16.97
N GLY A 108 -0.13 -5.39 -17.95
CA GLY A 108 -0.78 -4.45 -18.86
C GLY A 108 -1.22 -3.16 -18.17
N LEU A 109 -0.60 -2.81 -17.05
CA LEU A 109 -0.84 -1.56 -16.33
C LEU A 109 0.14 -0.49 -16.81
N ASP A 110 -0.38 0.73 -16.89
CA ASP A 110 0.42 1.92 -17.17
C ASP A 110 0.28 2.90 -16.01
N LEU A 111 1.37 3.60 -15.69
CA LEU A 111 1.40 4.54 -14.58
C LEU A 111 1.00 5.92 -15.08
N ALA A 112 0.14 6.61 -14.32
CA ALA A 112 -0.16 8.01 -14.61
C ALA A 112 1.12 8.86 -14.52
N GLU A 113 1.26 9.87 -15.38
CA GLU A 113 2.49 10.69 -15.48
C GLU A 113 2.95 11.34 -14.16
N ASN A 114 2.03 11.53 -13.21
CA ASN A 114 2.31 12.17 -11.92
C ASN A 114 2.60 11.16 -10.78
N HIS A 115 2.59 9.86 -11.06
CA HIS A 115 2.86 8.83 -10.06
C HIS A 115 4.31 8.35 -10.17
N ILE A 116 4.90 8.06 -9.02
CA ILE A 116 6.26 7.51 -8.95
C ILE A 116 6.12 5.99 -8.70
N PRO A 117 6.73 5.13 -9.53
CA PRO A 117 6.46 3.68 -9.49
C PRO A 117 6.70 3.02 -8.13
N ASP A 118 7.78 3.38 -7.44
CA ASP A 118 8.17 2.79 -6.16
C ASP A 118 7.57 3.53 -4.94
N HIS A 119 6.59 4.42 -5.16
CA HIS A 119 5.87 5.06 -4.08
C HIS A 119 5.03 4.02 -3.32
N VAL A 120 5.00 4.08 -1.99
CA VAL A 120 4.29 3.10 -1.13
C VAL A 120 2.83 2.90 -1.55
N ALA A 121 2.11 3.98 -1.88
CA ALA A 121 0.72 3.90 -2.35
C ALA A 121 0.61 3.11 -3.66
N VAL A 122 1.52 3.33 -4.60
CA VAL A 122 1.54 2.66 -5.91
C VAL A 122 1.87 1.18 -5.75
N GLU A 123 2.86 0.83 -4.91
CA GLU A 123 3.18 -0.57 -4.61
C GLU A 123 2.01 -1.29 -3.90
N LEU A 124 1.32 -0.62 -2.97
CA LEU A 124 0.10 -1.14 -2.31
C LEU A 124 -1.05 -1.32 -3.31
N GLU A 125 -1.24 -0.40 -4.24
CA GLU A 125 -2.21 -0.50 -5.32
C GLU A 125 -1.93 -1.70 -6.24
N PHE A 126 -0.66 -1.95 -6.56
CA PHE A 126 -0.30 -3.12 -7.34
C PHE A 126 -0.60 -4.41 -6.58
N MET A 127 -0.35 -4.45 -5.27
CA MET A 127 -0.75 -5.58 -4.41
C MET A 127 -2.27 -5.76 -4.35
N PHE A 128 -3.03 -4.66 -4.29
CA PHE A 128 -4.49 -4.68 -4.44
C PHE A 128 -4.89 -5.30 -5.79
N TYR A 129 -4.29 -4.84 -6.89
CA TYR A 129 -4.58 -5.35 -8.23
C TYR A 129 -4.36 -6.87 -8.32
N LEU A 130 -3.18 -7.36 -7.91
CA LEU A 130 -2.85 -8.78 -7.97
C LEU A 130 -3.74 -9.65 -7.07
N THR A 131 -4.10 -9.16 -5.88
CA THR A 131 -4.99 -9.88 -4.95
C THR A 131 -6.44 -9.88 -5.41
N LYS A 132 -6.91 -8.79 -6.02
CA LYS A 132 -8.22 -8.73 -6.65
C LYS A 132 -8.29 -9.66 -7.87
N LYS A 133 -7.24 -9.69 -8.70
CA LYS A 133 -7.14 -10.60 -9.85
C LYS A 133 -7.20 -12.06 -9.43
N GLU A 134 -6.52 -12.42 -8.33
CA GLU A 134 -6.65 -13.74 -7.71
C GLU A 134 -8.09 -14.04 -7.26
N TYR A 135 -8.74 -13.09 -6.57
CA TYR A 135 -10.14 -13.24 -6.13
C TYR A 135 -11.08 -13.47 -7.31
N ASP A 136 -10.98 -12.65 -8.36
CA ASP A 136 -11.82 -12.75 -9.55
C ASP A 136 -11.60 -14.10 -10.28
N ALA A 137 -10.36 -14.61 -10.31
CA ALA A 137 -10.04 -15.92 -10.87
C ALA A 137 -10.69 -17.07 -10.07
N LEU A 138 -10.63 -17.01 -8.73
CA LEU A 138 -11.30 -17.99 -7.86
C LEU A 138 -12.82 -17.98 -8.05
N MET A 139 -13.43 -16.80 -8.21
CA MET A 139 -14.86 -16.66 -8.48
C MET A 139 -15.28 -17.28 -9.82
N ARG A 140 -14.35 -17.39 -10.78
CA ARG A 140 -14.53 -18.07 -12.07
C ARG A 140 -14.05 -19.53 -12.06
N SER A 141 -13.61 -20.06 -10.91
CA SER A 141 -12.99 -21.38 -10.78
C SER A 141 -11.75 -21.59 -11.67
N ASP A 142 -11.01 -20.51 -11.94
CA ASP A 142 -9.74 -20.54 -12.67
C ASP A 142 -8.55 -20.65 -11.69
N ASP A 143 -8.31 -21.87 -11.22
CA ASP A 143 -7.25 -22.15 -10.24
C ASP A 143 -5.84 -21.90 -10.78
N ALA A 144 -5.66 -21.98 -12.10
CA ALA A 144 -4.39 -21.72 -12.76
C ALA A 144 -4.04 -20.23 -12.69
N GLU A 145 -4.98 -19.35 -13.03
CA GLU A 145 -4.78 -17.91 -12.92
C GLU A 145 -4.65 -17.46 -11.47
N ALA A 146 -5.47 -18.02 -10.57
CA ALA A 146 -5.34 -17.73 -9.14
C ALA A 146 -3.95 -18.11 -8.60
N SER A 147 -3.39 -19.23 -9.05
CA SER A 147 -2.03 -19.65 -8.67
C SER A 147 -0.95 -18.73 -9.24
N ARG A 148 -1.08 -18.30 -10.50
CA ARG A 148 -0.16 -17.32 -11.11
C ARG A 148 -0.16 -16.00 -10.34
N CYS A 149 -1.34 -15.49 -9.99
CA CYS A 149 -1.49 -14.28 -9.20
C CYS A 149 -0.81 -14.42 -7.83
N ARG A 150 -0.95 -15.57 -7.15
CA ARG A 150 -0.27 -15.81 -5.86
C ARG A 150 1.25 -15.74 -5.97
N VAL A 151 1.82 -16.35 -7.01
CA VAL A 151 3.27 -16.32 -7.24
C VAL A 151 3.74 -14.87 -7.41
N LYS A 152 3.05 -14.09 -8.26
CA LYS A 152 3.38 -12.66 -8.47
C LYS A 152 3.26 -11.83 -7.19
N GLN A 153 2.21 -12.06 -6.39
CA GLN A 153 2.05 -11.39 -5.09
C GLN A 153 3.20 -11.71 -4.14
N THR A 154 3.61 -12.99 -4.05
CA THR A 154 4.72 -13.41 -3.19
C THR A 154 6.04 -12.78 -3.65
N GLN A 155 6.35 -12.85 -4.95
CA GLN A 155 7.55 -12.24 -5.50
C GLN A 155 7.59 -10.73 -5.28
N PHE A 156 6.48 -10.02 -5.53
CA PHE A 156 6.45 -8.58 -5.29
C PHE A 156 6.57 -8.21 -3.80
N LEU A 157 6.00 -9.03 -2.90
CA LEU A 157 6.20 -8.84 -1.46
C LEU A 157 7.65 -9.07 -1.03
N GLU A 158 8.30 -10.10 -1.57
CA GLU A 158 9.68 -10.47 -1.20
C GLU A 158 10.72 -9.53 -1.79
N ASP A 159 10.50 -9.03 -3.02
CA ASP A 159 11.46 -8.23 -3.77
C ASP A 159 11.24 -6.70 -3.63
N HIS A 160 10.04 -6.25 -3.23
CA HIS A 160 9.67 -4.83 -3.12
C HIS A 160 9.10 -4.51 -1.74
N ILE A 161 7.80 -4.23 -1.64
CA ILE A 161 7.17 -3.61 -0.48
C ILE A 161 7.45 -4.32 0.84
N GLY A 162 7.54 -5.66 0.86
CA GLY A 162 7.81 -6.40 2.09
C GLY A 162 9.24 -6.26 2.61
N GLU A 163 10.20 -5.91 1.77
CA GLU A 163 11.61 -5.72 2.18
C GLU A 163 11.83 -4.38 2.89
N TRP A 164 11.09 -3.34 2.49
CA TRP A 164 11.35 -1.98 2.97
C TRP A 164 10.25 -1.36 3.85
N VAL A 165 9.00 -1.81 3.74
CA VAL A 165 7.86 -1.16 4.43
C VAL A 165 8.02 -1.13 5.94
N SER A 166 8.72 -2.11 6.54
CA SER A 166 9.00 -2.13 7.98
C SER A 166 9.85 -0.95 8.43
N LYS A 167 10.95 -0.67 7.73
CA LYS A 167 11.85 0.47 8.01
C LYS A 167 11.11 1.81 7.81
N PHE A 168 10.30 1.89 6.76
CA PHE A 168 9.46 3.06 6.49
C PHE A 168 8.43 3.27 7.61
N ALA A 169 7.71 2.22 8.00
CA ALA A 169 6.71 2.29 9.07
C ALA A 169 7.32 2.71 10.41
N ASP A 170 8.51 2.22 10.76
CA ASP A 170 9.23 2.63 11.98
C ASP A 170 9.53 4.13 11.99
N LEU A 171 9.91 4.71 10.84
CA LEU A 171 10.11 6.16 10.71
C LEU A 171 8.80 6.93 10.83
N VAL A 172 7.72 6.47 10.20
CA VAL A 172 6.40 7.08 10.33
C VAL A 172 5.95 7.09 11.79
N VAL A 173 6.02 5.94 12.49
CA VAL A 173 5.64 5.84 13.91
C VAL A 173 6.49 6.75 14.80
N LYS A 174 7.77 6.91 14.49
CA LYS A 174 8.69 7.77 15.24
C LYS A 174 8.42 9.27 15.05
N HIS A 175 7.94 9.66 13.87
CA HIS A 175 7.88 11.06 13.46
C HIS A 175 6.46 11.64 13.36
N ALA A 176 5.43 10.79 13.28
CA ALA A 176 4.02 11.19 13.30
C ALA A 176 3.64 11.81 14.65
N ARG A 177 2.66 12.71 14.63
CA ARG A 177 2.19 13.44 15.82
C ARG A 177 0.80 13.05 16.27
#